data_AF-A0A2N3NFR1-F1
#
_entry.id   AF-A0A2N3NFR1-F1
#
_cell.length_a   1.000
_cell.length_b   1.000
_cell.length_c   1.000
_cell.angle_alpha   90.00
_cell.angle_beta   90.00
_cell.angle_gamma   90.00
#
_symmetry.space_group_name_H-M   'P 1'
#
loop_
_entity.id
_entity.type
_entity.pdbx_description
1 polymer ?
#
loop_
_entity_poly.entity_id
_entity_poly.type
_entity_poly.pdbx_seq_one_letter_code
_entity_poly.pdbx_strand_id
1 'polypeptide(L)'
;MFRSILAPLTVLFALAAAAPEPATLQKRCSPWYDEEFYQGYLPPVACWQDQDTACQPYIKEGTEMLLDSDHSLAVIYGISQSCADTIAEELARTADGRRAYGWVENHGTLTVIEGGILVISNMSETAVQTYSELIYYADAEWPSKP
;
A
#
# COMPACT_ATOMS: atom_id res chain seq x y z
N MET A 1 -33.96 13.33 -78.87
CA MET A 1 -33.42 13.98 -77.66
C MET A 1 -33.65 13.04 -76.49
N PHE A 2 -32.64 12.29 -76.05
CA PHE A 2 -32.70 11.45 -74.85
C PHE A 2 -31.52 11.86 -73.97
N ARG A 3 -31.80 12.39 -72.77
CA ARG A 3 -30.78 12.70 -71.76
C ARG A 3 -30.85 11.62 -70.69
N SER A 4 -29.77 10.84 -70.62
CA SER A 4 -29.52 9.82 -69.60
C SER A 4 -29.30 10.46 -68.23
N ILE A 5 -29.95 9.88 -67.22
CA ILE A 5 -29.80 10.22 -65.80
C ILE A 5 -28.75 9.25 -65.21
N LEU A 6 -27.67 9.78 -64.64
CA LEU A 6 -26.75 9.03 -63.79
C LEU A 6 -26.60 9.81 -62.49
N ALA A 7 -27.24 9.31 -61.43
CA ALA A 7 -27.04 9.80 -60.07
C ALA A 7 -25.78 9.14 -59.48
N PRO A 8 -24.89 9.89 -58.81
CA PRO A 8 -23.74 9.29 -58.15
C PRO A 8 -24.15 8.64 -56.82
N LEU A 9 -23.75 7.38 -56.66
CA LEU A 9 -23.89 6.60 -55.44
C LEU A 9 -22.80 7.06 -54.45
N THR A 10 -23.17 7.80 -53.41
CA THR A 10 -22.24 8.25 -52.37
C THR A 10 -22.01 7.12 -51.37
N VAL A 11 -20.81 6.53 -51.39
CA VAL A 11 -20.38 5.54 -50.39
C VAL A 11 -19.94 6.28 -49.12
N LEU A 12 -20.68 6.14 -48.02
CA LEU A 12 -20.24 6.60 -46.70
C LEU A 12 -19.18 5.63 -46.15
N PHE A 13 -17.96 6.11 -45.97
CA PHE A 13 -16.96 5.47 -45.13
C PHE A 13 -17.26 5.78 -43.66
N ALA A 14 -17.70 4.77 -42.90
CA ALA A 14 -17.76 4.86 -41.44
C ALA A 14 -16.33 4.75 -40.88
N LEU A 15 -15.78 5.86 -40.37
CA LEU A 15 -14.60 5.83 -39.52
C LEU A 15 -15.01 5.18 -38.19
N ALA A 16 -14.54 3.96 -37.94
CA ALA A 16 -14.58 3.39 -36.59
C ALA A 16 -13.62 4.21 -35.72
N ALA A 17 -14.18 5.08 -34.86
CA ALA A 17 -13.42 5.73 -33.81
C ALA A 17 -12.90 4.64 -32.86
N ALA A 18 -11.59 4.41 -32.83
CA ALA A 18 -10.96 3.60 -31.80
C ALA A 18 -11.29 4.25 -30.45
N ALA A 19 -12.05 3.56 -29.61
CA ALA A 19 -12.26 3.99 -28.24
C ALA A 19 -10.89 4.07 -27.55
N PRO A 20 -10.58 5.14 -26.81
CA PRO A 20 -9.37 5.16 -26.00
C PRO A 20 -9.43 3.99 -25.03
N GLU A 21 -8.40 3.16 -25.03
CA GLU A 21 -8.23 2.13 -24.01
C GLU A 21 -8.35 2.81 -22.64
N PRO A 22 -9.12 2.25 -21.68
CA PRO A 22 -9.23 2.83 -20.36
C PRO A 22 -7.83 2.96 -19.79
N ALA A 23 -7.46 4.19 -19.41
CA ALA A 23 -6.21 4.44 -18.72
C ALA A 23 -6.19 3.54 -17.48
N THR A 24 -5.37 2.50 -17.49
CA THR A 24 -5.17 1.65 -16.33
C THR A 24 -4.57 2.52 -15.25
N LEU A 25 -5.35 2.82 -14.21
CA LEU A 25 -4.85 3.45 -12.99
C LEU A 25 -3.76 2.54 -12.43
N GLN A 26 -2.49 2.87 -12.68
CA GLN A 26 -1.39 2.20 -12.00
C GLN A 26 -1.49 2.53 -10.52
N LYS A 27 -1.78 1.53 -9.71
CA LYS A 27 -1.69 1.61 -8.25
C LYS A 27 -0.24 2.02 -7.94
N ARG A 28 -0.06 3.20 -7.37
CA ARG A 28 1.27 3.72 -7.04
C ARG A 28 1.70 3.12 -5.71
N CYS A 29 2.65 2.21 -5.74
CA CYS A 29 3.27 1.67 -4.52
C CYS A 29 4.45 2.54 -4.06
N SER A 30 4.88 3.56 -4.79
CA SER A 30 6.05 4.35 -4.41
C SER A 30 5.74 5.36 -3.30
N PRO A 31 6.71 5.69 -2.42
CA PRO A 31 6.57 6.81 -1.50
C PRO A 31 6.18 8.09 -2.24
N TRP A 32 5.33 8.91 -1.62
CA TRP A 32 4.86 10.15 -2.20
C TRP A 32 5.44 11.35 -1.44
N TYR A 33 6.14 12.24 -2.14
CA TYR A 33 6.66 13.47 -1.54
C TYR A 33 5.51 14.34 -1.02
N ASP A 34 5.61 14.72 0.25
CA ASP A 34 4.73 15.65 0.94
C ASP A 34 5.48 16.15 2.18
N GLU A 35 5.81 17.45 2.17
CA GLU A 35 6.65 18.10 3.18
C GLU A 35 6.02 18.13 4.58
N GLU A 36 4.72 17.89 4.69
CA GLU A 36 4.03 17.84 5.98
C GLU A 36 4.38 16.56 6.75
N PHE A 37 4.79 15.49 6.08
CA PHE A 37 5.16 14.25 6.73
C PHE A 37 6.60 14.26 7.24
N TYR A 38 6.87 13.41 8.24
CA TYR A 38 8.25 13.14 8.64
C TYR A 38 9.06 12.65 7.43
N GLN A 39 10.31 13.10 7.33
CA GLN A 39 11.20 12.89 6.18
C GLN A 39 10.70 13.42 4.82
N GLY A 40 9.59 14.18 4.80
CA GLY A 40 9.07 14.84 3.60
C GLY A 40 8.41 13.88 2.60
N TYR A 41 7.99 12.70 3.04
CA TYR A 41 7.24 11.77 2.20
C TYR A 41 6.28 10.90 3.01
N LEU A 42 5.18 10.48 2.38
CA LEU A 42 4.28 9.43 2.85
C LEU A 42 4.82 8.05 2.38
N PRO A 43 5.23 7.16 3.28
CA PRO A 43 5.59 5.80 2.91
C PRO A 43 4.35 5.02 2.46
N PRO A 44 4.52 4.04 1.56
CA PRO A 44 3.39 3.27 1.02
C PRO A 44 2.81 2.27 2.02
N VAL A 45 3.63 1.80 2.97
CA VAL A 45 3.27 0.86 4.05
C VAL A 45 4.02 1.25 5.34
N ALA A 46 3.67 0.63 6.45
CA ALA A 46 4.36 0.81 7.72
C ALA A 46 5.83 0.32 7.66
N CYS A 47 6.74 0.92 8.44
CA CYS A 47 8.19 0.65 8.30
C CYS A 47 8.64 -0.78 8.63
N TRP A 48 7.80 -1.55 9.33
CA TRP A 48 8.00 -2.97 9.64
C TRP A 48 7.41 -3.92 8.58
N GLN A 49 6.75 -3.35 7.57
CA GLN A 49 6.28 -4.05 6.38
C GLN A 49 7.10 -3.60 5.18
N ASP A 50 7.01 -4.39 4.12
CA ASP A 50 7.33 -3.97 2.77
C ASP A 50 6.15 -4.39 1.88
N GLN A 51 6.27 -4.28 0.57
CA GLN A 51 5.17 -4.63 -0.34
C GLN A 51 5.69 -5.18 -1.66
N ASP A 52 4.85 -5.97 -2.32
CA ASP A 52 5.18 -6.55 -3.62
C ASP A 52 4.94 -5.55 -4.77
N THR A 53 5.18 -6.00 -6.00
CA THR A 53 4.92 -5.19 -7.21
C THR A 53 3.43 -4.87 -7.45
N ALA A 54 2.52 -5.55 -6.76
CA ALA A 54 1.08 -5.30 -6.77
C ALA A 54 0.62 -4.39 -5.60
N CYS A 55 1.58 -3.81 -4.87
CA CYS A 55 1.38 -3.04 -3.64
C CYS A 55 0.56 -3.82 -2.58
N GLN A 56 0.81 -5.11 -2.44
CA GLN A 56 0.31 -5.90 -1.33
C GLN A 56 1.36 -5.92 -0.22
N PRO A 57 1.01 -5.47 1.00
CA PRO A 57 1.95 -5.48 2.10
C PRO A 57 2.31 -6.90 2.52
N TYR A 58 3.55 -7.09 2.96
CA TYR A 58 4.04 -8.32 3.57
C TYR A 58 4.99 -7.99 4.73
N ILE A 59 5.28 -8.99 5.57
CA ILE A 59 6.23 -8.86 6.68
C ILE A 59 7.64 -8.72 6.12
N LYS A 60 8.27 -7.59 6.42
CA LYS A 60 9.56 -7.17 5.88
C LYS A 60 10.65 -8.22 6.13
N GLU A 61 11.61 -8.32 5.22
CA GLU A 61 12.77 -9.18 5.43
C GLU A 61 13.49 -8.85 6.74
N GLY A 62 13.83 -9.89 7.51
CA GLY A 62 14.50 -9.77 8.80
C GLY A 62 13.57 -9.46 9.98
N THR A 63 12.25 -9.40 9.76
CA THR A 63 11.26 -9.32 10.85
C THR A 63 10.45 -10.61 10.96
N GLU A 64 9.94 -10.88 12.18
CA GLU A 64 9.06 -12.01 12.48
C GLU A 64 7.80 -11.49 13.16
N MET A 65 6.65 -12.13 12.93
CA MET A 65 5.38 -11.71 13.52
C MET A 65 4.67 -12.86 14.25
N LEU A 66 4.20 -12.56 15.45
CA LEU A 66 3.19 -13.35 16.16
C LEU A 66 1.89 -12.55 16.20
N LEU A 67 0.79 -13.15 15.76
CA LEU A 67 -0.54 -12.58 15.85
C LEU A 67 -1.35 -13.36 16.90
N ASP A 68 -1.88 -12.64 17.87
CA ASP A 68 -2.88 -13.11 18.81
C ASP A 68 -4.19 -12.37 18.51
N SER A 69 -4.93 -12.93 17.54
CA SER A 69 -6.16 -12.34 17.01
C SER A 69 -7.25 -12.20 18.07
N ASP A 70 -7.33 -13.16 19.00
CA ASP A 70 -8.37 -13.22 20.03
C ASP A 70 -8.22 -12.08 21.04
N HIS A 71 -7.01 -11.55 21.19
CA HIS A 71 -6.69 -10.44 22.08
C HIS A 71 -6.36 -9.13 21.33
N SER A 72 -6.63 -9.07 20.02
CA SER A 72 -6.34 -7.88 19.18
C SER A 72 -4.90 -7.38 19.32
N LEU A 73 -3.95 -8.30 19.25
CA LEU A 73 -2.54 -8.06 19.54
C LEU A 73 -1.63 -8.68 18.46
N ALA A 74 -0.62 -7.94 18.04
CA ALA A 74 0.49 -8.47 17.27
C ALA A 74 1.83 -8.11 17.92
N VAL A 75 2.81 -9.00 17.83
CA VAL A 75 4.19 -8.77 18.24
C VAL A 75 5.09 -8.98 17.03
N ILE A 76 5.85 -7.95 16.68
CA ILE A 76 6.81 -7.96 15.57
C ILE A 76 8.23 -7.86 16.15
N TYR A 77 9.07 -8.81 15.79
CA TYR A 77 10.47 -8.87 16.20
C TYR A 77 11.38 -8.36 15.08
N GLY A 78 12.55 -7.86 15.44
CA GLY A 78 13.61 -7.51 14.48
C GLY A 78 13.42 -6.17 13.77
N ILE A 79 12.57 -5.27 14.26
CA ILE A 79 12.45 -3.94 13.65
C ILE A 79 13.78 -3.17 13.78
N SER A 80 14.17 -2.47 12.70
CA SER A 80 15.40 -1.68 12.71
C SER A 80 15.29 -0.48 13.65
N GLN A 81 16.44 0.06 14.10
CA GLN A 81 16.46 1.31 14.87
C GLN A 81 15.78 2.46 14.11
N SER A 82 15.97 2.56 12.79
CA SER A 82 15.31 3.60 12.00
C SER A 82 13.79 3.46 12.00
N CYS A 83 13.26 2.23 12.03
CA CYS A 83 11.82 2.01 12.14
C CYS A 83 11.31 2.37 13.54
N ALA A 84 12.05 2.02 14.60
CA ALA A 84 11.75 2.46 15.95
C ALA A 84 11.70 4.00 16.07
N ASP A 85 12.68 4.71 15.51
CA ASP A 85 12.73 6.18 15.51
C ASP A 85 11.54 6.78 14.72
N THR A 86 11.15 6.14 13.61
CA THR A 86 9.98 6.57 12.81
C THR A 86 8.67 6.36 13.57
N ILE A 87 8.54 5.26 14.33
CA ILE A 87 7.38 5.02 15.20
C ILE A 87 7.34 6.05 16.34
N ALA A 88 8.48 6.40 16.93
CA ALA A 88 8.53 7.42 17.96
C ALA A 88 8.04 8.79 17.43
N GLU A 89 8.44 9.16 16.21
CA GLU A 89 7.95 10.38 15.57
C GLU A 89 6.46 10.30 15.20
N GLU A 90 5.98 9.16 14.69
CA GLU A 90 4.54 8.92 14.47
C GLU A 90 3.74 9.19 15.75
N LEU A 91 4.14 8.59 16.87
CA LEU A 91 3.48 8.75 18.16
C LEU A 91 3.53 10.20 18.66
N ALA A 92 4.68 10.87 18.53
CA ALA A 92 4.84 12.27 18.94
C ALA A 92 3.92 13.20 18.12
N ARG A 93 3.87 12.98 16.80
CA ARG A 93 3.00 13.72 15.88
C ARG A 93 1.52 13.49 16.14
N THR A 94 1.12 12.24 16.38
CA THR A 94 -0.27 11.93 16.76
C THR A 94 -0.64 12.61 18.09
N ALA A 95 0.27 12.62 19.07
CA ALA A 95 0.01 13.20 20.39
C ALA A 95 -0.10 14.73 20.38
N ASP A 96 0.67 15.42 19.54
CA ASP A 96 0.65 16.89 19.42
C ASP A 96 -0.30 17.43 18.32
N GLY A 97 -0.97 16.53 17.59
CA GLY A 97 -1.97 16.86 16.57
C GLY A 97 -1.40 17.25 15.22
N ARG A 98 -0.09 17.09 14.99
CA ARG A 98 0.49 17.25 13.66
C ARG A 98 0.15 16.02 12.79
N ARG A 99 0.10 16.21 11.46
CA ARG A 99 -0.22 15.14 10.47
C ARG A 99 0.73 13.94 10.50
N ALA A 100 0.35 12.86 11.15
CA ALA A 100 1.10 11.61 11.23
C ALA A 100 0.81 10.71 10.01
N TYR A 101 1.54 9.62 9.83
CA TYR A 101 1.30 8.62 8.79
C TYR A 101 -0.03 7.87 8.95
N GLY A 102 -0.65 7.94 10.13
CA GLY A 102 -1.92 7.28 10.42
C GLY A 102 -1.74 5.82 10.82
N TRP A 103 -0.54 5.42 11.21
CA TRP A 103 -0.24 4.04 11.60
C TRP A 103 -0.96 3.67 12.90
N VAL A 104 -1.12 4.61 13.83
CA VAL A 104 -1.88 4.38 15.07
C VAL A 104 -3.35 4.08 14.77
N GLU A 105 -3.94 4.81 13.82
CA GLU A 105 -5.34 4.62 13.39
C GLU A 105 -5.52 3.30 12.61
N ASN A 106 -4.58 2.99 11.72
CA ASN A 106 -4.69 1.84 10.82
C ASN A 106 -4.30 0.50 11.46
N HIS A 107 -3.41 0.51 12.46
CA HIS A 107 -2.85 -0.71 13.05
C HIS A 107 -3.22 -0.91 14.51
N GLY A 108 -3.39 0.16 15.28
CA GLY A 108 -3.60 0.10 16.73
C GLY A 108 -2.51 0.83 17.51
N THR A 109 -2.47 0.61 18.82
CA THR A 109 -1.52 1.24 19.72
C THR A 109 -0.12 0.64 19.51
N LEU A 110 0.85 1.47 19.16
CA LEU A 110 2.23 1.06 18.89
C LEU A 110 3.09 1.22 20.14
N THR A 111 3.75 0.14 20.58
CA THR A 111 4.69 0.16 21.71
C THR A 111 6.00 -0.50 21.30
N VAL A 112 7.08 0.28 21.23
CA VAL A 112 8.43 -0.24 20.96
C VAL A 112 9.11 -0.59 22.28
N ILE A 113 9.65 -1.82 22.34
CA ILE A 113 10.46 -2.32 23.45
C ILE A 113 11.92 -2.37 22.97
N GLU A 114 12.86 -2.10 23.89
CA GLU A 114 14.29 -2.21 23.62
C GLU A 114 14.65 -3.57 23.01
N GLY A 115 15.55 -3.56 22.02
CA GLY A 115 15.94 -4.77 21.28
C GLY A 115 15.17 -5.00 19.97
N GLY A 116 14.39 -4.02 19.50
CA GLY A 116 13.75 -4.08 18.18
C GLY A 116 12.46 -4.89 18.16
N ILE A 117 11.69 -4.82 19.25
CA ILE A 117 10.38 -5.48 19.35
C ILE A 117 9.29 -4.41 19.30
N LEU A 118 8.34 -4.57 18.39
CA LEU A 118 7.13 -3.76 18.31
C LEU A 118 5.93 -4.59 18.77
N VAL A 119 5.23 -4.10 19.79
CA VAL A 119 3.94 -4.62 20.20
C VAL A 119 2.86 -3.69 19.68
N ILE A 120 1.91 -4.25 18.93
CA ILE A 120 0.72 -3.55 18.43
C ILE A 120 -0.48 -4.09 19.19
N SER A 121 -1.10 -3.25 20.02
CA SER A 121 -2.26 -3.61 20.84
C SER A 121 -3.50 -2.80 20.46
N ASN A 122 -4.66 -3.19 20.97
CA ASN A 122 -5.94 -2.53 20.66
C ASN A 122 -6.21 -2.47 19.14
N MET A 123 -5.81 -3.52 18.41
CA MET A 123 -6.07 -3.63 16.98
C MET A 123 -7.58 -3.68 16.73
N SER A 124 -8.06 -2.95 15.72
CA SER A 124 -9.44 -3.11 15.23
C SER A 124 -9.62 -4.48 14.58
N GLU A 125 -10.87 -4.95 14.45
CA GLU A 125 -11.17 -6.21 13.72
C GLU A 125 -10.60 -6.18 12.30
N THR A 126 -10.71 -5.04 11.60
CA THR A 126 -10.12 -4.83 10.28
C THR A 126 -8.60 -4.96 10.29
N ALA A 127 -7.93 -4.40 11.31
CA ALA A 127 -6.48 -4.52 11.45
C ALA A 127 -6.07 -5.97 11.74
N VAL A 128 -6.77 -6.68 12.61
CA VAL A 128 -6.52 -8.10 12.90
C VAL A 128 -6.67 -8.94 11.63
N GLN A 129 -7.74 -8.74 10.87
CA GLN A 129 -7.95 -9.45 9.61
C GLN A 129 -6.81 -9.16 8.63
N THR A 130 -6.45 -7.89 8.45
CA THR A 130 -5.35 -7.48 7.57
C THR A 130 -4.05 -8.20 7.97
N TYR A 131 -3.73 -8.27 9.26
CA TYR A 131 -2.52 -8.93 9.76
C TYR A 131 -2.57 -10.45 9.57
N SER A 132 -3.74 -11.07 9.68
CA SER A 132 -3.90 -12.51 9.44
C SER A 132 -3.66 -12.93 7.98
N GLU A 133 -3.77 -11.97 7.06
CA GLU A 133 -3.56 -12.17 5.63
C GLU A 133 -2.14 -11.80 5.17
N LEU A 134 -1.30 -11.22 6.05
CA LEU A 134 0.08 -10.89 5.72
C LEU A 134 0.91 -12.15 5.53
N ILE A 135 1.65 -12.19 4.43
CA ILE A 135 2.66 -13.22 4.15
C ILE A 135 4.05 -12.73 4.57
N TYR A 136 5.02 -13.65 4.62
CA TYR A 136 6.42 -13.31 4.81
C TYR A 136 7.10 -12.99 3.48
N TYR A 137 8.15 -12.15 3.50
CA TYR A 137 8.94 -11.79 2.31
C TYR A 137 9.32 -12.99 1.44
N ALA A 138 9.77 -14.10 2.05
CA ALA A 138 10.15 -15.31 1.32
C ALA A 138 9.02 -15.91 0.47
N ASP A 139 7.77 -15.75 0.91
CA ASP A 139 6.58 -16.22 0.20
C ASP A 139 6.07 -15.19 -0.82
N ALA A 140 6.40 -13.91 -0.63
CA ALA A 140 6.02 -12.81 -1.53
C ALA A 140 6.80 -12.82 -2.86
N GLU A 141 8.01 -13.39 -2.89
CA GLU A 141 8.88 -13.38 -4.08
C GLU A 141 8.74 -14.62 -5.00
N TRP A 142 7.76 -15.52 -4.77
CA TRP A 142 7.57 -16.75 -5.58
C TRP A 142 6.30 -16.72 -6.47
N PRO A 143 6.32 -17.34 -7.68
CA PRO A 143 7.35 -18.23 -8.19
C PRO A 143 8.45 -17.51 -8.98
N SER A 144 9.67 -17.97 -8.76
CA SER A 144 10.88 -17.67 -9.52
C SER A 144 10.62 -17.33 -10.99
N LYS A 145 11.26 -16.25 -11.46
CA LYS A 145 11.46 -15.91 -12.88
C LYS A 145 11.44 -17.15 -13.81
N PRO A 146 10.77 -17.10 -14.98
CA PRO A 146 11.09 -18.03 -16.06
C PRO A 146 12.53 -17.87 -16.53
#